data_AF-A0A523QFC3-F1
#
_entry.id   AF-A0A523QFC3-F1
#
_cell.length_a   1.000
_cell.length_b   1.000
_cell.length_c   1.000
_cell.angle_alpha   90.00
_cell.angle_beta   90.00
_cell.angle_gamma   90.00
#
_symmetry.space_group_name_H-M   'P 1'
#
loop_
_entity.id
_entity.type
_entity.pdbx_description
1 polymer ?
#
loop_
_entity_poly.entity_id
_entity_poly.type
_entity_poly.pdbx_seq_one_letter_code
_entity_poly.pdbx_strand_id
1 'polypeptide(L)'
;MTASELEAKLPRGAILTAYSGFRAKLGSTPADYEQVFVYADADGIKRAFKPNGNKERNLFVLAPDEHLMRLSESGVAPSVQIYVDLWQLGAPGSRFAQELERDFAPVPTRALEEAAREIGKKWRER
;
A
#
# COMPACT_ATOMS: atom_id res chain seq x y z
N MET A 1 -4.02 2.90 -19.38
CA MET A 1 -4.66 3.62 -18.25
C MET A 1 -3.59 3.75 -17.20
N THR A 2 -3.43 4.92 -16.60
CA THR A 2 -2.46 5.09 -15.51
C THR A 2 -2.91 4.33 -14.26
N ALA A 3 -1.99 4.08 -13.33
CA ALA A 3 -2.33 3.45 -12.06
C ALA A 3 -3.44 4.22 -11.31
N SER A 4 -3.33 5.55 -11.24
CA SER A 4 -4.36 6.41 -10.62
C SER A 4 -5.74 6.30 -11.29
N GLU A 5 -5.79 6.17 -12.62
CA GLU A 5 -7.05 5.97 -13.35
C GLU A 5 -7.68 4.60 -13.07
N LEU A 6 -6.85 3.56 -12.87
CA LEU A 6 -7.33 2.24 -12.47
C LEU A 6 -7.87 2.28 -11.04
N GLU A 7 -7.10 2.84 -10.11
CA GLU A 7 -7.45 2.98 -8.69
C GLU A 7 -8.80 3.68 -8.52
N ALA A 8 -9.03 4.79 -9.24
CA ALA A 8 -10.27 5.56 -9.17
C ALA A 8 -11.51 4.82 -9.70
N LYS A 9 -11.33 3.77 -10.51
CA LYS A 9 -12.42 2.98 -11.11
C LYS A 9 -12.65 1.64 -10.41
N LEU A 10 -11.86 1.31 -9.38
CA LEU A 10 -12.03 0.06 -8.66
C LEU A 10 -13.43 -0.01 -8.03
N PRO A 11 -14.13 -1.15 -8.14
CA PRO A 11 -15.42 -1.34 -7.51
C PRO A 11 -15.26 -1.35 -5.98
N ARG A 12 -16.33 -0.96 -5.29
CA ARG A 12 -16.40 -1.05 -3.82
C ARG A 12 -16.15 -2.50 -3.39
N GLY A 13 -15.25 -2.68 -2.42
CA GLY A 13 -14.86 -3.98 -1.89
C GLY A 13 -13.57 -4.54 -2.47
N ALA A 14 -12.98 -3.91 -3.49
CA ALA A 14 -11.59 -4.17 -3.86
C ALA A 14 -10.65 -3.63 -2.77
N ILE A 15 -9.65 -4.42 -2.40
CA ILE A 15 -8.64 -4.08 -1.40
C ILE A 15 -7.32 -3.79 -2.12
N LEU A 16 -6.80 -2.57 -1.92
CA LEU A 16 -5.50 -2.16 -2.44
C LEU A 16 -4.37 -2.88 -1.71
N THR A 17 -3.41 -3.39 -2.48
CA THR A 17 -2.17 -3.96 -1.96
C THR A 17 -0.96 -3.50 -2.79
N ALA A 18 0.22 -4.05 -2.51
CA ALA A 18 1.48 -3.74 -3.17
C ALA A 18 1.72 -2.22 -3.27
N TYR A 19 1.98 -1.69 -4.47
CA TYR A 19 2.26 -0.27 -4.67
C TYR A 19 1.12 0.67 -4.25
N SER A 20 -0.11 0.37 -4.68
CA SER A 20 -1.29 1.18 -4.34
C SER A 20 -1.60 1.12 -2.85
N GLY A 21 -1.47 -0.06 -2.23
CA GLY A 21 -1.64 -0.24 -0.79
C GLY A 21 -0.58 0.53 0.01
N PHE A 22 0.68 0.45 -0.40
CA PHE A 22 1.78 1.22 0.17
C PHE A 22 1.48 2.72 0.14
N ARG A 23 1.13 3.25 -1.04
CA ARG A 23 0.79 4.67 -1.23
C ARG A 23 -0.37 5.08 -0.33
N ALA A 24 -1.40 4.25 -0.21
CA ALA A 24 -2.55 4.52 0.65
C ALA A 24 -2.18 4.56 2.14
N LYS A 25 -1.19 3.77 2.58
CA LYS A 25 -0.71 3.76 3.98
C LYS A 25 0.25 4.90 4.29
N LEU A 26 1.20 5.18 3.41
CA LEU A 26 2.32 6.11 3.67
C LEU A 26 2.19 7.47 2.96
N GLY A 27 1.15 7.66 2.14
CA GLY A 27 0.83 8.92 1.47
C GLY A 27 1.78 9.33 0.33
N SER A 28 2.93 8.65 0.19
CA SER A 28 3.92 8.89 -0.85
C SER A 28 4.51 7.57 -1.35
N THR A 29 5.27 7.60 -2.44
CA THR A 29 5.97 6.42 -2.97
C THR A 29 7.43 6.73 -3.28
N PRO A 30 8.35 5.77 -3.09
CA PRO A 30 9.76 5.96 -3.43
C PRO A 30 10.04 5.95 -4.94
N ALA A 31 9.08 5.49 -5.75
CA ALA A 31 9.12 5.48 -7.21
C ALA A 31 7.69 5.49 -7.79
N ASP A 32 7.60 5.78 -9.09
CA ASP A 32 6.36 5.62 -9.86
C ASP A 32 6.07 4.14 -10.14
N TYR A 33 4.79 3.82 -10.35
CA TYR A 33 4.33 2.47 -10.70
C TYR A 33 3.16 2.54 -11.67
N GLU A 34 3.07 1.54 -12.55
CA GLU A 34 2.01 1.44 -13.57
C GLU A 34 1.05 0.27 -13.31
N GLN A 35 1.50 -0.72 -12.54
CA GLN A 35 0.75 -1.92 -12.19
C GLN A 35 -0.02 -1.73 -10.89
N VAL A 36 -1.29 -2.10 -10.90
CA VAL A 36 -2.19 -2.08 -9.74
C VAL A 36 -2.54 -3.51 -9.38
N PHE A 37 -2.30 -3.87 -8.12
CA PHE A 37 -2.64 -5.18 -7.56
C PHE A 37 -3.75 -4.98 -6.53
N VAL A 38 -4.79 -5.79 -6.62
CA VAL A 38 -5.92 -5.74 -5.69
C VAL A 38 -6.38 -7.13 -5.29
N TYR A 39 -6.84 -7.28 -4.05
CA TYR A 39 -7.66 -8.43 -3.66
C TYR A 39 -9.12 -8.10 -3.91
N ALA A 40 -9.81 -8.89 -4.74
CA ALA A 40 -11.21 -8.66 -5.07
C ALA A 40 -11.88 -9.90 -5.68
N ASP A 41 -13.21 -9.87 -5.75
CA ASP A 41 -13.97 -10.76 -6.62
C ASP A 41 -13.64 -10.47 -8.10
N ALA A 42 -13.08 -11.45 -8.80
CA ALA A 42 -12.64 -11.30 -10.18
C ALA A 42 -13.80 -10.96 -11.13
N ASP A 43 -14.99 -11.47 -10.88
CA ASP A 43 -16.14 -11.21 -11.75
C ASP A 43 -16.67 -9.79 -11.58
N GLY A 44 -16.64 -9.24 -10.37
CA GLY A 44 -16.86 -7.81 -10.11
C GLY A 44 -15.91 -6.92 -10.90
N ILE A 45 -14.62 -7.24 -10.92
CA ILE A 45 -13.60 -6.49 -11.66
C ILE A 45 -13.84 -6.60 -13.18
N LYS A 46 -14.12 -7.81 -13.70
CA LYS A 46 -14.39 -8.00 -15.14
C LYS A 46 -15.58 -7.15 -15.61
N ARG A 47 -16.65 -7.07 -14.81
CA ARG A 47 -17.82 -6.23 -15.12
C ARG A 47 -17.47 -4.75 -15.17
N ALA A 48 -16.64 -4.26 -14.24
CA ALA A 48 -16.26 -2.86 -14.16
C ALA A 48 -15.29 -2.42 -15.27
N PHE A 49 -14.28 -3.24 -15.57
CA PHE A 49 -13.19 -2.84 -16.48
C PHE A 49 -13.35 -3.36 -17.91
N LYS A 50 -14.19 -4.38 -18.14
CA LYS A 50 -14.40 -5.02 -19.45
C LYS A 50 -13.08 -5.33 -20.16
N PRO A 51 -12.31 -6.32 -19.67
CA PRO A 51 -10.96 -6.58 -20.18
C PRO A 51 -10.97 -6.77 -21.70
N ASN A 52 -10.14 -5.99 -22.39
CA ASN A 52 -9.94 -6.06 -23.83
C ASN A 52 -8.49 -6.50 -24.07
N GLY A 53 -8.31 -7.56 -24.87
CA GLY A 53 -6.99 -8.15 -25.15
C GLY A 53 -5.99 -7.21 -25.84
N ASN A 54 -6.46 -6.09 -26.42
CA ASN A 54 -5.61 -5.09 -27.07
C ASN A 54 -5.06 -3.99 -26.14
N LYS A 55 -5.38 -4.01 -24.85
CA LYS A 55 -4.86 -3.04 -23.86
C LYS A 55 -3.79 -3.66 -22.98
N GLU A 56 -2.89 -2.80 -22.48
CA GLU A 56 -1.90 -3.18 -21.46
C GLU A 56 -2.55 -3.84 -20.26
N ARG A 57 -1.91 -4.90 -19.77
CA ARG A 57 -2.37 -5.69 -18.62
C ARG A 57 -1.71 -5.17 -17.36
N ASN A 58 -2.29 -4.11 -16.81
CA ASN A 58 -1.73 -3.43 -15.63
C ASN A 58 -2.63 -3.47 -14.39
N LEU A 59 -3.75 -4.20 -14.44
CA LEU A 59 -4.57 -4.52 -13.26
C LEU A 59 -4.51 -6.02 -12.99
N PHE A 60 -4.01 -6.38 -11.82
CA PHE A 60 -3.87 -7.76 -11.35
C PHE A 60 -4.85 -7.98 -10.19
N VAL A 61 -5.69 -9.01 -10.33
CA VAL A 61 -6.69 -9.37 -9.31
C VAL A 61 -6.24 -10.63 -8.61
N LEU A 62 -6.01 -10.52 -7.30
CA LEU A 62 -5.66 -11.59 -6.40
C LEU A 62 -6.93 -12.08 -5.68
N ALA A 63 -6.97 -13.38 -5.37
CA ALA A 63 -8.09 -13.96 -4.63
C ALA A 63 -8.04 -13.50 -3.16
N PRO A 64 -9.10 -12.89 -2.61
CA PRO A 64 -9.16 -12.54 -1.20
C PRO A 64 -9.45 -13.76 -0.32
N ASP A 65 -9.07 -13.69 0.95
CA ASP A 65 -9.52 -14.61 2.01
C ASP A 65 -10.30 -13.85 3.10
N GLU A 66 -11.07 -14.59 3.90
CA GLU A 66 -11.93 -14.01 4.95
C GLU A 66 -11.14 -13.19 5.99
N HIS A 67 -9.95 -13.65 6.39
CA HIS A 67 -9.15 -12.94 7.37
C HIS A 67 -8.58 -11.64 6.80
N LEU A 68 -8.09 -11.67 5.56
CA LEU A 68 -7.64 -10.46 4.88
C LEU A 68 -8.77 -9.44 4.73
N MET A 69 -9.96 -9.87 4.33
CA MET A 69 -11.13 -8.99 4.22
C MET A 69 -11.47 -8.35 5.57
N ARG A 70 -11.41 -9.13 6.67
CA ARG A 70 -11.72 -8.67 8.03
C ARG A 70 -10.68 -7.70 8.58
N LEU A 71 -9.41 -7.92 8.29
CA LEU A 71 -8.29 -7.11 8.80
C LEU A 71 -7.99 -5.88 7.94
N SER A 72 -8.52 -5.84 6.72
CA SER A 72 -8.34 -4.70 5.83
C SER A 72 -9.18 -3.52 6.29
N GLU A 73 -8.56 -2.34 6.31
CA GLU A 73 -9.20 -1.11 6.77
C GLU A 73 -9.30 -0.13 5.61
N SER A 74 -10.46 0.49 5.43
CA SER A 74 -10.71 1.50 4.38
C SER A 74 -10.35 1.02 2.96
N GLY A 75 -10.48 -0.28 2.69
CA GLY A 75 -10.16 -0.87 1.38
C GLY A 75 -8.65 -1.02 1.13
N VAL A 76 -7.84 -1.11 2.18
CA VAL A 76 -6.38 -1.28 2.08
C VAL A 76 -5.95 -2.49 2.90
N ALA A 77 -5.09 -3.32 2.33
CA ALA A 77 -4.57 -4.51 3.00
C ALA A 77 -3.76 -4.14 4.26
N PRO A 78 -3.65 -5.05 5.25
CA PRO A 78 -2.76 -4.86 6.38
C PRO A 78 -1.32 -4.64 5.91
N SER A 79 -0.57 -3.80 6.63
CA SER A 79 0.80 -3.42 6.21
C SER A 79 1.72 -4.62 6.06
N VAL A 80 1.57 -5.66 6.89
CA VAL A 80 2.33 -6.91 6.76
C VAL A 80 2.01 -7.65 5.45
N GLN A 81 0.74 -7.66 5.02
CA GLN A 81 0.38 -8.24 3.73
C GLN A 81 0.93 -7.42 2.57
N ILE A 82 0.87 -6.10 2.66
CA ILE A 82 1.48 -5.19 1.67
C ILE A 82 2.98 -5.47 1.54
N TYR A 83 3.68 -5.65 2.66
CA TYR A 83 5.10 -6.02 2.66
C TYR A 83 5.36 -7.32 1.89
N VAL A 84 4.60 -8.38 2.20
CA VAL A 84 4.74 -9.68 1.54
C VAL A 84 4.47 -9.56 0.04
N ASP A 85 3.41 -8.85 -0.35
CA ASP A 85 3.05 -8.68 -1.76
C ASP A 85 4.13 -7.90 -2.52
N LEU A 86 4.69 -6.84 -1.94
CA LEU A 86 5.82 -6.12 -2.52
C LEU A 86 7.08 -6.99 -2.63
N TRP A 87 7.37 -7.81 -1.61
CA TRP A 87 8.51 -8.71 -1.62
C TRP A 87 8.40 -9.76 -2.74
N GLN A 88 7.20 -10.29 -2.98
CA GLN A 88 6.93 -11.24 -4.08
C GLN A 88 7.15 -10.64 -5.47
N LEU A 89 7.05 -9.31 -5.62
CA LEU A 89 7.36 -8.63 -6.89
C LEU A 89 8.87 -8.56 -7.17
N GLY A 90 9.73 -8.91 -6.21
CA GLY A 90 11.18 -8.94 -6.38
C GLY A 90 11.79 -7.56 -6.56
N ALA A 91 12.75 -7.43 -7.48
CA ALA A 91 13.50 -6.18 -7.68
C ALA A 91 12.61 -4.93 -7.89
N PRO A 92 11.52 -4.96 -8.69
CA PRO A 92 10.56 -3.86 -8.78
C PRO A 92 9.94 -3.41 -7.45
N GLY A 93 9.59 -4.34 -6.57
CA GLY A 93 8.96 -4.07 -5.27
C GLY A 93 9.95 -3.76 -4.14
N SER A 94 11.23 -4.10 -4.33
CA SER A 94 12.25 -4.07 -3.27
C SER A 94 12.39 -2.73 -2.55
N ARG A 95 12.39 -1.61 -3.28
CA ARG A 95 12.51 -0.27 -2.69
C ARG A 95 11.30 0.11 -1.84
N PHE A 96 10.11 -0.32 -2.23
CA PHE A 96 8.89 -0.12 -1.45
C PHE A 96 8.90 -0.99 -0.19
N ALA A 97 9.27 -2.27 -0.32
CA ALA A 97 9.35 -3.18 0.81
C ALA A 97 10.35 -2.68 1.87
N GLN A 98 11.52 -2.18 1.46
CA GLN A 98 12.52 -1.58 2.35
C GLN A 98 11.99 -0.34 3.08
N GLU A 99 11.26 0.54 2.38
CA GLU A 99 10.70 1.73 3.02
C GLU A 99 9.61 1.38 4.03
N LEU A 100 8.81 0.34 3.74
CA LEU A 100 7.79 -0.16 4.66
C LEU A 100 8.43 -0.82 5.90
N GLU A 101 9.54 -1.52 5.72
CA GLU A 101 10.33 -2.07 6.82
C GLU A 101 10.91 -0.96 7.71
N ARG A 102 11.35 0.17 7.12
CA ARG A 102 11.79 1.35 7.89
C ARG A 102 10.65 1.99 8.67
N ASP A 103 9.44 2.00 8.13
CA ASP A 103 8.23 2.46 8.85
C ASP A 103 7.87 1.55 10.03
N PHE A 104 8.06 0.24 9.88
CA PHE A 104 7.88 -0.73 10.98
C PHE A 104 8.99 -0.69 12.02
N ALA A 105 10.16 -0.14 11.67
CA ALA A 105 11.30 -0.13 12.57
C ALA A 105 10.98 0.70 13.83
N PRO A 106 11.26 0.18 15.04
CA PRO A 106 11.04 0.94 16.26
C PRO A 106 11.85 2.23 16.20
N VAL A 107 11.23 3.34 16.59
CA VAL A 107 11.93 4.62 16.70
C VAL A 107 13.14 4.42 17.62
N PRO A 108 14.37 4.75 17.17
CA PRO A 108 15.55 4.59 18.01
C PRO A 108 15.35 5.33 19.33
N THR A 109 15.62 4.69 20.46
CA THR A 109 15.42 5.26 21.80
C THR A 109 16.06 6.65 21.93
N ARG A 110 17.20 6.88 21.27
CA ARG A 110 17.87 8.18 21.21
C ARG A 110 17.05 9.28 20.54
N ALA A 111 16.32 8.97 19.47
CA ALA A 111 15.45 9.95 18.81
C ALA A 111 14.25 10.34 19.70
N LEU A 112 13.74 9.39 20.50
CA LEU A 112 12.72 9.69 21.52
C LEU A 112 13.28 10.56 22.66
N GLU A 113 14.50 10.26 23.12
CA GLU A 113 15.18 11.05 24.16
C GLU A 113 15.48 12.49 23.71
N GLU A 114 15.95 12.67 22.47
CA GLU A 114 16.23 13.98 21.89
C GLU A 114 14.95 14.82 21.71
N ALA A 115 13.87 14.20 21.21
CA ALA A 115 12.57 14.84 21.10
C ALA A 115 12.01 15.24 22.47
N ALA A 116 12.11 14.36 23.48
CA ALA A 116 11.70 14.66 24.85
C ALA A 116 12.51 15.81 25.46
N ARG A 117 13.82 15.88 25.17
CA ARG A 117 14.71 16.96 25.64
C ARG A 117 14.33 18.31 25.03
N GLU A 118 14.04 18.35 23.74
CA GLU A 118 13.64 19.58 23.03
C GLU A 118 12.26 20.08 23.45
N ILE A 119 11.30 19.16 23.67
CA ILE A 119 10.01 19.50 24.27
C ILE A 119 10.26 20.10 25.66
N GLY A 120 11.03 19.44 26.53
CA GLY A 120 11.33 19.94 27.88
C GLY A 120 12.04 21.31 27.92
N LYS A 121 12.84 21.67 26.91
CA LYS A 121 13.41 23.02 26.79
C LYS A 121 12.35 24.07 26.44
N LYS A 122 11.50 23.80 25.44
CA LYS A 122 10.39 24.70 25.03
C LYS A 122 9.38 25.01 26.14
N TRP A 123 9.24 24.11 27.12
CA TRP A 123 8.38 24.33 28.29
C TRP A 123 9.05 25.13 29.41
N ARG A 124 10.39 25.21 29.43
CA ARG A 124 11.16 26.00 30.41
C ARG A 124 11.44 27.43 29.94
N GLU A 125 11.31 27.69 28.65
CA GLU A 125 11.52 29.00 28.02
C GLU A 125 10.22 29.79 27.78
N ARG A 126 9.07 29.24 28.21
CA ARG A 126 7.76 29.93 28.28
C ARG A 126 7.41 30.23 29.72
#